data_AF-A0A7J7QMB4-F1
#
_entry.id   AF-A0A7J7QMB4-F1
#
_cell.length_a   1.000
_cell.length_b   1.000
_cell.length_c   1.000
_cell.angle_alpha   90.00
_cell.angle_beta   90.00
_cell.angle_gamma   90.00
#
_symmetry.space_group_name_H-M   'P 1'
#
loop_
_entity.id
_entity.type
_entity.pdbx_description
1 polymer ?
#
loop_
_entity_poly.entity_id
_entity_poly.type
_entity_poly.pdbx_seq_one_letter_code
_entity_poly.pdbx_strand_id
1 'polypeptide(L)'
;MASDGTVTVDLTATQYVILSENQRKKKALADTKDAYNQLLFDNQALLQQLEDTNREAYHAAEHFRQEVLGKSQKIAELQTQLEQLRYDKDEHISRLQDHAAAREAQLQAEAEAMSTELMARIDSLQTELDGVLELKQRRAESEAGLAALREETVGLREALAAQRAQLERHYAGLHAKMRKEYEQRLEELKRSQEEELEERLDAGVKRILAANRRLAEELRLHVTESDALQAELKLLQAERGTLSREVALKQQLELGWAARAGQQAAALKQAQAKAATLEQSLQQVLSDFARERAGVVARAQAQVTAAGGEVDALRRLLRLKGRELQQLRRLAQQVLLQRTEVEIFLLSSLHQVRLSLECERAHGAIPTSSSAAAATAGDDAGPNSSAPDGIDTDAPGSWQQQTPPTAAAAAAAAIGTVPSAGALDIKDLSWQDRERVLRLLFAKVNGKAAEQQLLLLGQHPLDVLAAAGSGSGAAAAAAAAAAAAAPVAST
;
A
#
# COMPACT_ATOMS: atom_id res chain seq x y z
N MET A 1 -11.14 2.99 116.44
CA MET A 1 -10.48 2.74 117.73
C MET A 1 -9.92 4.07 118.22
N ALA A 2 -10.38 4.48 119.41
CA ALA A 2 -9.91 5.57 120.27
C ALA A 2 -9.91 7.00 119.66
N SER A 3 -10.85 7.88 120.02
CA SER A 3 -10.90 8.66 121.29
C SER A 3 -9.67 9.56 121.47
N ASP A 4 -9.85 10.87 121.38
CA ASP A 4 -9.84 11.74 122.57
C ASP A 4 -9.70 13.22 122.23
N GLY A 5 -10.38 14.02 123.06
CA GLY A 5 -9.67 15.11 123.74
C GLY A 5 -9.68 16.46 123.05
N THR A 6 -10.82 17.15 123.11
CA THR A 6 -10.86 18.61 123.12
C THR A 6 -10.06 19.13 124.32
N VAL A 7 -8.84 19.60 124.09
CA VAL A 7 -8.09 20.42 125.04
C VAL A 7 -7.95 21.82 124.44
N THR A 8 -8.80 22.73 124.89
CA THR A 8 -8.63 24.17 124.71
C THR A 8 -7.50 24.63 125.61
N VAL A 9 -6.30 24.76 125.04
CA VAL A 9 -5.19 25.48 125.67
C VAL A 9 -5.19 26.90 125.11
N ASP A 10 -5.26 27.90 125.98
CA ASP A 10 -5.09 29.30 125.63
C ASP A 10 -3.69 29.53 125.06
N LEU A 11 -3.61 29.68 123.73
CA LEU A 11 -2.36 30.02 123.05
C LEU A 11 -1.99 31.49 123.32
N THR A 12 -0.79 31.73 123.85
CA THR A 12 -0.24 33.07 124.14
C THR A 12 0.00 33.86 122.84
N ALA A 13 -0.10 35.20 122.85
CA ALA A 13 0.01 36.06 121.66
C ALA A 13 1.29 35.83 120.81
N THR A 14 2.39 35.41 121.45
CA THR A 14 3.63 34.99 120.78
C THR A 14 3.45 33.71 119.97
N GLN A 15 2.65 32.75 120.44
CA GLN A 15 2.32 31.53 119.70
C GLN A 15 1.43 31.80 118.47
N TYR A 16 0.55 32.82 118.51
CA TYR A 16 -0.22 33.25 117.33
C TYR A 16 0.66 33.91 116.26
N VAL A 17 1.63 34.74 116.65
CA VAL A 17 2.61 35.32 115.70
C VAL A 17 3.44 34.20 115.07
N ILE A 18 3.95 33.27 115.89
CA ILE A 18 4.71 32.10 115.41
C ILE A 18 3.85 31.22 114.50
N LEU A 19 2.57 31.02 114.78
CA LEU A 19 1.65 30.28 113.91
C LEU A 19 1.37 31.02 112.60
N SER A 20 1.17 32.34 112.63
CA SER A 20 0.94 33.14 111.44
C SER A 20 2.20 33.24 110.55
N GLU A 21 3.38 33.34 111.15
CA GLU A 21 4.66 33.28 110.44
C GLU A 21 4.92 31.87 109.90
N ASN A 22 4.57 30.81 110.64
CA ASN A 22 4.62 29.45 110.12
C ASN A 22 3.62 29.24 108.98
N GLN A 23 2.44 29.86 109.02
CA GLN A 23 1.47 29.82 107.92
C GLN A 23 2.00 30.59 106.69
N ARG A 24 2.63 31.75 106.88
CA ARG A 24 3.28 32.50 105.78
C ARG A 24 4.46 31.72 105.20
N LYS A 25 5.31 31.11 106.03
CA LYS A 25 6.41 30.24 105.61
C LYS A 25 5.90 28.98 104.91
N LYS A 26 4.80 28.39 105.37
CA LYS A 26 4.13 27.26 104.71
C LYS A 26 3.52 27.66 103.37
N LYS A 27 2.90 28.84 103.26
CA LYS A 27 2.40 29.39 102.00
C LYS A 27 3.55 29.69 101.03
N ALA A 28 4.58 30.41 101.46
CA ALA A 28 5.77 30.66 100.63
C ALA A 28 6.47 29.35 100.21
N LEU A 29 6.54 28.35 101.10
CA LEU A 29 7.02 27.02 100.75
C LEU A 29 6.10 26.31 99.76
N ALA A 30 4.78 26.44 99.89
CA ALA A 30 3.84 25.92 98.90
C ALA A 30 4.01 26.63 97.55
N ASP A 31 4.08 27.95 97.52
CA ASP A 31 4.28 28.75 96.31
C ASP A 31 5.62 28.42 95.62
N THR A 32 6.70 28.24 96.38
CA THR A 32 8.00 27.81 95.82
C THR A 32 7.98 26.37 95.33
N LYS A 33 7.23 25.49 96.00
CA LYS A 33 7.00 24.11 95.52
C LYS A 33 6.15 24.10 94.27
N ASP A 34 5.13 24.94 94.19
CA ASP A 34 4.25 25.06 93.03
C ASP A 34 5.00 25.65 91.84
N ALA A 35 5.83 26.68 92.05
CA ALA A 35 6.73 27.22 91.03
C ALA A 35 7.79 26.20 90.58
N TYR A 36 8.35 25.42 91.50
CA TYR A 36 9.28 24.33 91.15
C TYR A 36 8.57 23.20 90.39
N ASN A 37 7.35 22.83 90.79
CA ASN A 37 6.54 21.82 90.12
C ASN A 37 6.11 22.31 88.72
N GLN A 38 5.78 23.60 88.57
CA GLN A 38 5.53 24.24 87.28
C GLN A 38 6.78 24.21 86.41
N LEU A 39 7.94 24.61 86.95
CA LEU A 39 9.20 24.54 86.20
C LEU A 39 9.55 23.10 85.79
N LEU A 40 9.31 22.11 86.65
CA LEU A 40 9.49 20.70 86.32
C LEU A 40 8.53 20.26 85.22
N PHE A 41 7.25 20.66 85.28
CA PHE A 41 6.26 20.36 84.26
C PHE A 41 6.62 21.02 82.92
N ASP A 42 7.01 22.29 82.94
CA ASP A 42 7.44 23.04 81.75
C ASP A 42 8.71 22.44 81.15
N ASN A 43 9.68 22.02 81.98
CA ASN A 43 10.89 21.34 81.51
C ASN A 43 10.57 19.99 80.88
N GLN A 44 9.66 19.20 81.49
CA GLN A 44 9.16 17.96 80.89
C GLN A 44 8.41 18.22 79.57
N ALA A 45 7.58 19.26 79.51
CA ALA A 45 6.86 19.63 78.30
C ALA A 45 7.81 20.10 77.18
N LEU A 46 8.85 20.88 77.50
CA LEU A 46 9.88 21.28 76.55
C LEU A 46 10.71 20.10 76.06
N LEU A 47 11.07 19.15 76.94
CA LEU A 47 11.75 17.92 76.54
C LEU A 47 10.86 17.08 75.59
N GLN A 48 9.57 16.96 75.89
CA GLN A 48 8.61 16.29 74.99
C GLN A 48 8.51 17.01 73.64
N GLN A 49 8.43 18.34 73.62
CA GLN A 49 8.43 19.12 72.37
C GLN A 49 9.73 18.94 71.58
N LEU A 50 10.89 18.89 72.25
CA LEU A 50 12.16 18.61 71.58
C LEU A 50 12.18 17.18 71.03
N GLU A 51 11.66 16.20 71.75
CA GLU A 51 11.54 14.83 71.25
C GLU A 51 10.60 14.74 70.04
N ASP A 52 9.44 15.40 70.09
CA ASP A 52 8.46 15.40 69.00
C ASP A 52 9.01 16.13 67.76
N THR A 53 9.61 17.30 67.93
CA THR A 53 10.28 18.00 66.82
C THR A 53 11.44 17.20 66.24
N ASN A 54 12.21 16.47 67.07
CA ASN A 54 13.26 15.57 66.59
C ASN A 54 12.67 14.37 65.83
N ARG A 55 11.54 13.79 66.28
CA ARG A 55 10.83 12.72 65.57
C ARG A 55 10.33 13.21 64.22
N GLU A 56 9.69 14.38 64.18
CA GLU A 56 9.21 15.01 62.95
C GLU A 56 10.37 15.31 61.98
N ALA A 57 11.47 15.87 62.48
CA ALA A 57 12.67 16.13 61.69
C ALA A 57 13.26 14.83 61.13
N TYR A 58 13.28 13.75 61.92
CA TYR A 58 13.71 12.43 61.47
C TYR A 58 12.78 11.86 60.39
N HIS A 59 11.46 11.91 60.59
CA HIS A 59 10.49 11.44 59.60
C HIS A 59 10.58 12.24 58.29
N ALA A 60 10.74 13.56 58.37
CA ALA A 60 10.95 14.41 57.19
C ALA A 60 12.26 14.06 56.48
N ALA A 61 13.36 13.87 57.23
CA ALA A 61 14.65 13.48 56.66
C ALA A 61 14.60 12.09 55.99
N GLU A 62 13.93 11.11 56.61
CA GLU A 62 13.73 9.78 56.02
C GLU A 62 12.87 9.84 54.75
N HIS A 63 11.80 10.63 54.76
CA HIS A 63 10.97 10.84 53.57
C HIS A 63 11.80 11.45 52.42
N PHE A 64 12.55 12.53 52.67
CA PHE A 64 13.42 13.11 51.66
C PHE A 64 14.52 12.15 51.21
N ARG A 65 15.09 11.35 52.12
CA ARG A 65 16.07 10.32 51.75
C ARG A 65 15.45 9.28 50.82
N GLN A 66 14.25 8.80 51.11
CA GLN A 66 13.52 7.85 50.27
C GLN A 66 13.20 8.45 48.90
N GLU A 67 12.73 9.71 48.85
CA GLU A 67 12.49 10.40 47.58
C GLU A 67 13.77 10.59 46.76
N VAL A 68 14.87 11.01 47.40
CA VAL A 68 16.16 11.20 46.74
C VAL A 68 16.67 9.87 46.20
N LEU A 69 16.54 8.78 46.96
CA LEU A 69 16.90 7.44 46.51
C LEU A 69 16.02 6.99 45.34
N GLY A 70 14.71 7.18 45.41
CA GLY A 70 13.79 6.83 44.31
C GLY A 70 14.08 7.63 43.04
N LYS A 71 14.33 8.94 43.16
CA LYS A 71 14.75 9.80 42.03
C LYS A 71 16.10 9.36 41.49
N SER A 72 17.06 9.00 42.35
CA SER A 72 18.39 8.53 41.94
C SER A 72 18.32 7.19 41.20
N GLN A 73 17.52 6.24 41.69
CA GLN A 73 17.22 4.98 41.01
C GLN A 73 16.58 5.26 39.65
N LYS A 74 15.61 6.18 39.59
CA LYS A 74 14.96 6.51 38.33
C LYS A 74 15.91 7.17 37.33
N ILE A 75 16.81 8.04 37.81
CA ILE A 75 17.87 8.63 36.98
C ILE A 75 18.79 7.53 36.44
N ALA A 76 19.20 6.56 37.27
CA ALA A 76 20.04 5.45 36.85
C ALA A 76 19.33 4.57 35.80
N GLU A 77 18.05 4.24 35.98
CA GLU A 77 17.25 3.53 34.98
C GLU A 77 17.14 4.31 33.66
N LEU A 78 16.91 5.63 33.72
CA LEU A 78 16.83 6.45 32.52
C LEU A 78 18.20 6.56 31.82
N GLN A 79 19.28 6.60 32.59
CA GLN A 79 20.65 6.60 32.06
C GLN A 79 20.95 5.28 31.32
N THR A 80 20.64 4.13 31.92
CA THR A 80 20.84 2.83 31.25
C THR A 80 19.95 2.67 30.02
N GLN A 81 18.70 3.15 30.06
CA GLN A 81 17.82 3.19 28.89
C GLN A 81 18.38 4.09 27.77
N LEU A 82 18.93 5.25 28.11
CA LEU A 82 19.56 6.15 27.13
C LEU A 82 20.83 5.53 26.52
N GLU A 83 21.62 4.80 27.30
CA GLU A 83 22.80 4.08 26.81
C GLU A 83 22.41 2.92 25.89
N GLN A 84 21.40 2.14 26.25
CA GLN A 84 20.85 1.07 25.39
C GLN A 84 20.34 1.65 24.07
N LEU A 85 19.53 2.71 24.11
CA LEU A 85 19.03 3.35 22.90
C LEU A 85 20.14 3.97 22.04
N ARG A 86 21.26 4.40 22.62
CA ARG A 86 22.44 4.84 21.86
C ARG A 86 23.11 3.66 21.17
N TYR A 87 23.36 2.57 21.90
CA TYR A 87 23.93 1.35 21.35
C TYR A 87 23.08 0.78 20.20
N ASP A 88 21.77 0.67 20.39
CA ASP A 88 20.87 0.16 19.35
C ASP A 88 20.91 1.06 18.10
N LYS A 89 20.92 2.39 18.28
CA LYS A 89 21.06 3.34 17.17
C LYS A 89 22.39 3.17 16.44
N ASP A 90 23.50 3.06 17.15
CA ASP A 90 24.82 2.91 16.57
C ASP A 90 24.92 1.57 15.81
N GLU A 91 24.35 0.50 16.37
CA GLU A 91 24.27 -0.81 15.69
C GLU A 91 23.39 -0.75 14.44
N HIS A 92 22.24 -0.08 14.50
CA HIS A 92 21.39 0.15 13.33
C HIS A 92 22.08 1.00 12.26
N ILE A 93 22.82 2.04 12.66
CA ILE A 93 23.60 2.88 11.74
C ILE A 93 24.71 2.04 11.08
N SER A 94 25.45 1.25 11.85
CA SER A 94 26.49 0.35 11.33
C SER A 94 25.92 -0.65 10.34
N ARG A 95 24.81 -1.33 10.68
CA ARG A 95 24.16 -2.28 9.76
C ARG A 95 23.72 -1.61 8.46
N LEU A 96 23.17 -0.40 8.53
CA LEU A 96 22.77 0.36 7.34
C LEU A 96 23.99 0.79 6.50
N GLN A 97 25.09 1.18 7.14
CA GLN A 97 26.35 1.52 6.47
C GLN A 97 26.95 0.28 5.78
N ASP A 98 26.99 -0.86 6.47
CA ASP A 98 27.49 -2.13 5.90
C ASP A 98 26.63 -2.58 4.71
N HIS A 99 25.31 -2.45 4.81
CA HIS A 99 24.41 -2.74 3.69
C HIS A 99 24.58 -1.77 2.52
N ALA A 100 24.81 -0.48 2.78
CA ALA A 100 25.08 0.50 1.74
C ALA A 100 26.42 0.22 1.06
N ALA A 101 27.49 0.01 1.83
CA ALA A 101 28.81 -0.34 1.33
C ALA A 101 28.81 -1.65 0.53
N ALA A 102 28.07 -2.67 0.98
CA ALA A 102 27.91 -3.92 0.24
C ALA A 102 27.19 -3.72 -1.09
N ARG A 103 26.15 -2.88 -1.14
CA ARG A 103 25.45 -2.54 -2.39
C ARG A 103 26.33 -1.73 -3.34
N GLU A 104 27.10 -0.78 -2.81
CA GLU A 104 28.07 -0.01 -3.61
C GLU A 104 29.14 -0.93 -4.21
N ALA A 105 29.70 -1.84 -3.42
CA ALA A 105 30.68 -2.82 -3.90
C ALA A 105 30.08 -3.77 -4.95
N GLN A 106 28.83 -4.21 -4.79
CA GLN A 106 28.12 -5.02 -5.78
C GLN A 106 27.93 -4.25 -7.09
N LEU A 107 27.43 -3.01 -7.04
CA LEU A 107 27.24 -2.19 -8.23
C LEU A 107 28.57 -1.87 -8.93
N GLN A 108 29.64 -1.66 -8.17
CA GLN A 108 30.98 -1.48 -8.72
C GLN A 108 31.47 -2.76 -9.43
N ALA A 109 31.33 -3.93 -8.79
CA ALA A 109 31.72 -5.21 -9.40
C ALA A 109 30.89 -5.53 -10.66
N GLU A 110 29.58 -5.24 -10.65
CA GLU A 110 28.72 -5.38 -11.83
C GLU A 110 29.14 -4.41 -12.95
N ALA A 111 29.42 -3.16 -12.63
CA ALA A 111 29.89 -2.17 -13.61
C ALA A 111 31.26 -2.56 -14.20
N GLU A 112 32.18 -3.04 -13.36
CA GLU A 112 33.49 -3.55 -13.78
C GLU A 112 33.32 -4.78 -14.67
N ALA A 113 32.50 -5.76 -14.28
CA ALA A 113 32.21 -6.94 -15.09
C ALA A 113 31.65 -6.56 -16.46
N MET A 114 30.62 -5.70 -16.50
CA MET A 114 30.04 -5.20 -17.75
C MET A 114 31.07 -4.46 -18.60
N SER A 115 31.96 -3.67 -17.99
CA SER A 115 33.04 -2.99 -18.71
C SER A 115 34.02 -3.99 -19.32
N THR A 116 34.39 -5.06 -18.60
CA THR A 116 35.30 -6.09 -19.10
C THR A 116 34.67 -6.90 -20.24
N GLU A 117 33.38 -7.20 -20.17
CA GLU A 117 32.64 -7.88 -21.23
C GLU A 117 32.54 -7.00 -22.49
N LEU A 118 32.24 -5.72 -22.33
CA LEU A 118 32.20 -4.77 -23.45
C LEU A 118 33.57 -4.59 -24.10
N MET A 119 34.64 -4.50 -23.30
CA MET A 119 36.01 -4.46 -23.82
C MET A 119 36.36 -5.74 -24.59
N ALA A 120 36.08 -6.92 -24.03
CA ALA A 120 36.30 -8.19 -24.71
C ALA A 120 35.49 -8.30 -26.02
N ARG A 121 34.26 -7.76 -26.04
CA ARG A 121 33.45 -7.70 -27.27
C ARG A 121 34.07 -6.78 -28.31
N ILE A 122 34.54 -5.60 -27.89
CA ILE A 122 35.25 -4.66 -28.78
C ILE A 122 36.48 -5.33 -29.38
N ASP A 123 37.30 -5.99 -28.57
CA ASP A 123 38.50 -6.70 -29.03
C ASP A 123 38.14 -7.83 -30.02
N SER A 124 37.08 -8.60 -29.75
CA SER A 124 36.60 -9.61 -30.69
C SER A 124 36.17 -9.02 -32.04
N LEU A 125 35.46 -7.89 -32.02
CA LEU A 125 35.04 -7.19 -33.24
C LEU A 125 36.22 -6.57 -33.99
N GLN A 126 37.24 -6.09 -33.29
CA GLN A 126 38.48 -5.60 -33.89
C GLN A 126 39.23 -6.74 -34.60
N THR A 127 39.39 -7.90 -33.95
CA THR A 127 40.03 -9.06 -34.58
C THR A 127 39.25 -9.60 -35.79
N GLU A 128 37.92 -9.60 -35.73
CA GLU A 128 37.05 -9.94 -36.87
C GLU A 128 37.23 -8.94 -38.02
N LEU A 129 37.29 -7.63 -37.71
CA LEU A 129 37.50 -6.58 -38.70
C LEU A 129 38.86 -6.71 -39.38
N ASP A 130 39.93 -6.89 -38.60
CA ASP A 130 41.28 -7.11 -39.12
C ASP A 130 41.34 -8.35 -40.01
N GLY A 131 40.70 -9.44 -39.59
CA GLY A 131 40.56 -10.65 -40.40
C GLY A 131 39.83 -10.39 -41.73
N VAL A 132 38.77 -9.57 -41.73
CA VAL A 132 38.07 -9.18 -42.97
C VAL A 132 38.94 -8.30 -43.86
N LEU A 133 39.74 -7.40 -43.28
CA LEU A 133 40.67 -6.57 -44.04
C LEU A 133 41.77 -7.40 -44.69
N GLU A 134 42.37 -8.35 -43.96
CA GLU A 134 43.33 -9.31 -44.51
C GLU A 134 42.72 -10.15 -45.64
N LEU A 135 41.50 -10.66 -45.45
CA LEU A 135 40.81 -11.42 -46.50
C LEU A 135 40.54 -10.57 -47.75
N LYS A 136 40.20 -9.29 -47.58
CA LYS A 136 40.04 -8.37 -48.72
C LYS A 136 41.35 -8.14 -49.46
N GLN A 137 42.46 -7.95 -48.72
CA GLN A 137 43.79 -7.80 -49.31
C GLN A 137 44.20 -9.07 -50.08
N ARG A 138 44.11 -10.25 -49.46
CA ARG A 138 44.42 -11.53 -50.11
C ARG A 138 43.52 -11.81 -51.32
N ARG A 139 42.24 -11.43 -51.25
CA ARG A 139 41.33 -11.52 -52.42
C ARG A 139 41.80 -10.64 -53.56
N ALA A 140 42.11 -9.37 -53.29
CA ALA A 140 42.62 -8.45 -54.32
C ALA A 140 43.92 -8.96 -54.96
N GLU A 141 44.86 -9.48 -54.16
CA GLU A 141 46.09 -10.10 -54.65
C GLU A 141 45.80 -11.32 -55.53
N SER A 142 44.90 -12.21 -55.10
CA SER A 142 44.52 -13.40 -55.86
C SER A 142 43.78 -13.06 -57.16
N GLU A 143 42.92 -12.04 -57.14
CA GLU A 143 42.18 -11.55 -58.30
C GLU A 143 43.13 -10.92 -59.32
N ALA A 144 44.11 -10.13 -58.85
CA ALA A 144 45.16 -9.57 -59.68
C ALA A 144 46.03 -10.67 -60.31
N GLY A 145 46.43 -11.68 -59.54
CA GLY A 145 47.18 -12.84 -60.04
C GLY A 145 46.39 -13.64 -61.08
N LEU A 146 45.10 -13.86 -60.87
CA LEU A 146 44.23 -14.51 -61.84
C LEU A 146 44.02 -13.67 -63.10
N ALA A 147 43.97 -12.34 -63.00
CA ALA A 147 43.89 -11.45 -64.15
C ALA A 147 45.18 -11.53 -64.99
N ALA A 148 46.36 -11.48 -64.36
CA ALA A 148 47.64 -11.61 -65.04
C ALA A 148 47.77 -12.97 -65.76
N LEU A 149 47.43 -14.09 -65.10
CA LEU A 149 47.42 -15.41 -65.72
C LEU A 149 46.42 -15.50 -66.89
N ARG A 150 45.26 -14.85 -66.79
CA ARG A 150 44.31 -14.79 -67.91
C ARG A 150 44.91 -14.07 -69.10
N GLU A 151 45.53 -12.90 -68.89
CA GLU A 151 46.22 -12.14 -69.94
C GLU A 151 47.34 -12.96 -70.59
N GLU A 152 48.17 -13.66 -69.79
CA GLU A 152 49.20 -14.57 -70.31
C GLU A 152 48.60 -15.70 -71.15
N THR A 153 47.50 -16.33 -70.70
CA THR A 153 46.87 -17.40 -71.49
C THR A 153 46.24 -16.89 -72.78
N VAL A 154 45.73 -15.64 -72.80
CA VAL A 154 45.24 -15.01 -74.04
C VAL A 154 46.41 -14.73 -74.97
N GLY A 155 47.49 -14.13 -74.47
CA GLY A 155 48.70 -13.86 -75.25
C GLY A 155 49.33 -15.12 -75.85
N LEU A 156 49.42 -16.21 -75.07
CA LEU A 156 49.91 -17.51 -75.56
C LEU A 156 48.98 -18.11 -76.63
N ARG A 157 47.66 -18.01 -76.47
CA ARG A 157 46.69 -18.48 -77.48
C ARG A 157 46.83 -17.69 -78.78
N GLU A 158 46.97 -16.37 -78.72
CA GLU A 158 47.18 -15.51 -79.88
C GLU A 158 48.50 -15.83 -80.58
N ALA A 159 49.59 -16.01 -79.82
CA ALA A 159 50.89 -16.41 -80.36
C ALA A 159 50.83 -17.77 -81.07
N LEU A 160 50.18 -18.78 -80.45
CA LEU A 160 49.99 -20.10 -81.05
C LEU A 160 49.09 -20.04 -82.29
N ALA A 161 48.04 -19.23 -82.27
CA ALA A 161 47.18 -19.01 -83.44
C ALA A 161 47.93 -18.35 -84.59
N ALA A 162 48.77 -17.36 -84.30
CA ALA A 162 49.64 -16.73 -85.29
C ALA A 162 50.64 -17.72 -85.90
N GLN A 163 51.28 -18.56 -85.07
CA GLN A 163 52.18 -19.62 -85.54
C GLN A 163 51.45 -20.66 -86.40
N ARG A 164 50.26 -21.11 -86.00
CA ARG A 164 49.43 -22.02 -86.80
C ARG A 164 49.10 -21.41 -88.16
N ALA A 165 48.65 -20.16 -88.19
CA ALA A 165 48.34 -19.46 -89.44
C ALA A 165 49.58 -19.27 -90.34
N GLN A 166 50.78 -19.12 -89.77
CA GLN A 166 52.03 -19.07 -90.54
C GLN A 166 52.37 -20.44 -91.16
N LEU A 167 52.28 -21.51 -90.37
CA LEU A 167 52.53 -22.88 -90.84
C LEU A 167 51.50 -23.30 -91.89
N GLU A 168 50.21 -23.01 -91.67
CA GLU A 168 49.14 -23.27 -92.64
C GLU A 168 49.42 -22.58 -93.98
N ARG A 169 49.81 -21.30 -93.97
CA ARG A 169 50.20 -20.58 -95.20
C ARG A 169 51.40 -21.24 -95.90
N HIS A 170 52.41 -21.64 -95.13
CA HIS A 170 53.60 -22.30 -95.68
C HIS A 170 53.27 -23.65 -96.32
N TYR A 171 52.56 -24.53 -95.60
CA TYR A 171 52.17 -25.85 -96.11
C TYR A 171 51.15 -25.77 -97.23
N ALA A 172 50.16 -24.86 -97.17
CA ALA A 172 49.24 -24.63 -98.27
C ALA A 172 49.98 -24.19 -99.54
N GLY A 173 50.98 -23.31 -99.40
CA GLY A 173 51.85 -22.89 -100.51
C GLY A 173 52.64 -24.06 -101.10
N LEU A 174 53.25 -24.91 -100.27
CA LEU A 174 53.97 -26.10 -100.73
C LEU A 174 53.04 -27.14 -101.37
N HIS A 175 51.91 -27.45 -100.75
CA HIS A 175 50.92 -28.36 -101.31
C HIS A 175 50.39 -27.85 -102.65
N ALA A 176 50.14 -26.55 -102.80
CA ALA A 176 49.71 -25.97 -104.07
C ALA A 176 50.78 -26.12 -105.17
N LYS A 177 52.06 -25.97 -104.84
CA LYS A 177 53.17 -26.21 -105.79
C LYS A 177 53.26 -27.68 -106.18
N MET A 178 53.31 -28.58 -105.20
CA MET A 178 53.38 -30.03 -105.46
C MET A 178 52.16 -30.54 -106.23
N ARG A 179 50.95 -30.07 -105.89
CA ARG A 179 49.73 -30.40 -106.64
C ARG A 179 49.84 -30.01 -108.10
N LYS A 180 50.29 -28.78 -108.40
CA LYS A 180 50.51 -28.34 -109.79
C LYS A 180 51.53 -29.22 -110.52
N GLU A 181 52.63 -29.58 -109.88
CA GLU A 181 53.64 -30.47 -110.49
C GLU A 181 53.10 -31.88 -110.74
N TYR A 182 52.34 -32.44 -109.79
CA TYR A 182 51.73 -33.76 -109.95
C TYR A 182 50.60 -33.75 -110.97
N GLU A 183 49.75 -32.72 -110.99
CA GLU A 183 48.70 -32.52 -111.99
C GLU A 183 49.32 -32.47 -113.38
N GLN A 184 50.40 -31.70 -113.57
CA GLN A 184 51.14 -31.66 -114.84
C GLN A 184 51.66 -33.04 -115.26
N ARG A 185 52.35 -33.77 -114.37
CA ARG A 185 52.85 -35.12 -114.67
C ARG A 185 51.73 -36.14 -114.92
N LEU A 186 50.64 -36.06 -114.17
CA LEU A 186 49.46 -36.92 -114.36
C LEU A 186 48.77 -36.62 -115.68
N GLU A 187 48.65 -35.36 -116.08
CA GLU A 187 48.11 -34.99 -117.38
C GLU A 187 48.99 -35.50 -118.52
N GLU A 188 50.31 -35.39 -118.39
CA GLU A 188 51.26 -35.95 -119.36
C GLU A 188 51.14 -37.47 -119.47
N LEU A 189 51.10 -38.18 -118.35
CA LEU A 189 50.93 -39.65 -118.31
C LEU A 189 49.55 -40.10 -118.77
N LYS A 190 48.49 -39.36 -118.41
CA LYS A 190 47.13 -39.65 -118.89
C LYS A 190 47.05 -39.47 -120.39
N ARG A 191 47.62 -38.39 -120.95
CA ARG A 191 47.69 -38.22 -122.41
C ARG A 191 48.41 -39.39 -123.06
N SER A 192 49.59 -39.78 -122.57
CA SER A 192 50.32 -40.91 -123.15
C SER A 192 49.61 -42.26 -122.97
N GLN A 193 48.94 -42.50 -121.83
CA GLN A 193 48.19 -43.74 -121.59
C GLN A 193 46.85 -43.76 -122.33
N GLU A 194 46.15 -42.64 -122.45
CA GLU A 194 44.94 -42.52 -123.25
C GLU A 194 45.28 -42.76 -124.71
N GLU A 195 46.37 -42.19 -125.22
CA GLU A 195 46.93 -42.50 -126.54
C GLU A 195 47.23 -44.02 -126.68
N GLU A 196 47.96 -44.63 -125.73
CA GLU A 196 48.28 -46.06 -125.78
C GLU A 196 47.07 -47.01 -125.59
N LEU A 197 46.08 -46.64 -124.77
CA LEU A 197 44.87 -47.43 -124.50
C LEU A 197 43.83 -47.25 -125.61
N GLU A 198 43.75 -46.07 -126.22
CA GLU A 198 42.98 -45.85 -127.44
C GLU A 198 43.53 -46.71 -128.58
N GLU A 199 44.85 -46.85 -128.67
CA GLU A 199 45.53 -47.73 -129.63
C GLU A 199 45.35 -49.23 -129.33
N ARG A 200 45.23 -49.64 -128.06
CA ARG A 200 45.26 -51.08 -127.67
C ARG A 200 43.93 -51.71 -127.25
N LEU A 201 42.92 -50.93 -126.82
CA LEU A 201 41.71 -51.52 -126.22
C LEU A 201 40.52 -51.61 -127.19
N ASP A 202 40.04 -52.84 -127.40
CA ASP A 202 38.79 -53.15 -128.09
C ASP A 202 37.55 -52.65 -127.32
N ALA A 203 36.48 -52.32 -128.06
CA ALA A 203 35.25 -51.73 -127.52
C ALA A 203 34.56 -52.57 -126.41
N GLY A 204 34.78 -53.90 -126.37
CA GLY A 204 34.22 -54.79 -125.35
C GLY A 204 34.87 -54.64 -123.97
N VAL A 205 36.20 -54.52 -123.92
CA VAL A 205 36.96 -54.28 -122.67
C VAL A 205 36.61 -52.91 -122.12
N LYS A 206 36.45 -51.91 -122.99
CA LYS A 206 35.98 -50.56 -122.61
C LYS A 206 34.60 -50.59 -121.92
N ARG A 207 33.67 -51.45 -122.35
CA ARG A 207 32.36 -51.62 -121.70
C ARG A 207 32.44 -52.29 -120.32
N ILE A 208 33.25 -53.34 -120.17
CA ILE A 208 33.41 -54.04 -118.87
C ILE A 208 34.07 -53.11 -117.84
N LEU A 209 35.09 -52.34 -118.24
CA LEU A 209 35.70 -51.33 -117.37
C LEU A 209 34.70 -50.23 -116.99
N ALA A 210 33.82 -49.80 -117.91
CA ALA A 210 32.75 -48.87 -117.58
C ALA A 210 31.74 -49.46 -116.58
N ALA A 211 31.38 -50.74 -116.71
CA ALA A 211 30.50 -51.41 -115.75
C ALA A 211 31.16 -51.58 -114.37
N ASN A 212 32.43 -51.97 -114.31
CA ASN A 212 33.18 -52.04 -113.05
C ASN A 212 33.37 -50.66 -112.40
N ARG A 213 33.50 -49.58 -113.17
CA ARG A 213 33.52 -48.21 -112.65
C ARG A 213 32.19 -47.85 -112.00
N ARG A 214 31.05 -48.16 -112.63
CA ARG A 214 29.71 -47.94 -112.07
C ARG A 214 29.51 -48.73 -110.76
N LEU A 215 29.87 -50.01 -110.73
CA LEU A 215 29.78 -50.81 -109.50
C LEU A 215 30.70 -50.29 -108.38
N ALA A 216 31.90 -49.80 -108.72
CA ALA A 216 32.79 -49.19 -107.75
C ALA A 216 32.26 -47.84 -107.23
N GLU A 217 31.56 -47.07 -108.05
CA GLU A 217 30.86 -45.84 -107.64
C GLU A 217 29.70 -46.16 -106.70
N GLU A 218 28.86 -47.14 -107.03
CA GLU A 218 27.76 -47.61 -106.16
C GLU A 218 28.26 -48.10 -104.80
N LEU A 219 29.33 -48.91 -104.78
CA LEU A 219 29.96 -49.35 -103.53
C LEU A 219 30.53 -48.19 -102.72
N ARG A 220 31.13 -47.20 -103.36
CA ARG A 220 31.62 -45.99 -102.68
C ARG A 220 30.47 -45.22 -102.05
N LEU A 221 29.36 -45.04 -102.77
CA LEU A 221 28.17 -44.38 -102.22
C LEU A 221 27.68 -45.11 -100.97
N HIS A 222 27.54 -46.43 -101.02
CA HIS A 222 27.13 -47.21 -99.85
C HIS A 222 28.10 -47.14 -98.66
N VAL A 223 29.40 -47.10 -98.90
CA VAL A 223 30.40 -46.88 -97.83
C VAL A 223 30.22 -45.49 -97.23
N THR A 224 30.08 -44.44 -98.06
CA THR A 224 29.87 -43.08 -97.54
C THR A 224 28.56 -42.93 -96.76
N GLU A 225 27.48 -43.59 -97.19
CA GLU A 225 26.20 -43.63 -96.47
C GLU A 225 26.35 -44.38 -95.15
N SER A 226 27.06 -45.52 -95.15
CA SER A 226 27.33 -46.28 -93.92
C SER A 226 28.18 -45.49 -92.93
N ASP A 227 29.20 -44.78 -93.40
CA ASP A 227 30.05 -43.93 -92.58
C ASP A 227 29.26 -42.74 -92.00
N ALA A 228 28.38 -42.12 -92.81
CA ALA A 228 27.49 -41.05 -92.37
C ALA A 228 26.54 -41.53 -91.26
N LEU A 229 25.87 -42.67 -91.47
CA LEU A 229 25.00 -43.28 -90.47
C LEU A 229 25.76 -43.68 -89.19
N GLN A 230 26.99 -44.19 -89.32
CA GLN A 230 27.83 -44.48 -88.15
C GLN A 230 28.25 -43.22 -87.39
N ALA A 231 28.50 -42.11 -88.08
CA ALA A 231 28.79 -40.82 -87.45
C ALA A 231 27.57 -40.30 -86.68
N GLU A 232 26.37 -40.36 -87.27
CA GLU A 232 25.11 -39.99 -86.61
C GLU A 232 24.83 -40.86 -85.38
N LEU A 233 25.04 -42.18 -85.47
CA LEU A 233 24.88 -43.08 -84.31
C LEU A 233 25.83 -42.71 -83.17
N LYS A 234 27.09 -42.35 -83.47
CA LYS A 234 28.06 -41.91 -82.46
C LYS A 234 27.63 -40.58 -81.81
N LEU A 235 27.11 -39.63 -82.60
CA LEU A 235 26.59 -38.36 -82.09
C LEU A 235 25.38 -38.59 -81.18
N LEU A 236 24.39 -39.36 -81.61
CA LEU A 236 23.21 -39.70 -80.82
C LEU A 236 23.56 -40.45 -79.53
N GLN A 237 24.58 -41.33 -79.56
CA GLN A 237 25.08 -41.99 -78.35
C GLN A 237 25.73 -41.00 -77.37
N ALA A 238 26.50 -40.04 -77.86
CA ALA A 238 27.09 -38.99 -77.04
C ALA A 238 26.00 -38.11 -76.40
N GLU A 239 25.01 -37.69 -77.19
CA GLU A 239 23.85 -36.90 -76.71
C GLU A 239 23.05 -37.66 -75.66
N ARG A 240 22.73 -38.94 -75.90
CA ARG A 240 22.08 -39.81 -74.90
C ARG A 240 22.91 -39.88 -73.60
N GLY A 241 24.22 -39.98 -73.72
CA GLY A 241 25.15 -39.92 -72.60
C GLY A 241 25.05 -38.61 -71.82
N THR A 242 25.01 -37.46 -72.50
CA THR A 242 24.84 -36.15 -71.86
C THR A 242 23.48 -36.00 -71.18
N LEU A 243 22.39 -36.33 -71.86
CA LEU A 243 21.03 -36.23 -71.32
C LEU A 243 20.82 -37.16 -70.12
N SER A 244 21.35 -38.38 -70.14
CA SER A 244 21.25 -39.28 -68.99
C SER A 244 21.94 -38.71 -67.74
N ARG A 245 23.09 -38.05 -67.89
CA ARG A 245 23.79 -37.37 -66.80
C ARG A 245 22.99 -36.17 -66.29
N GLU A 246 22.41 -35.37 -67.18
CA GLU A 246 21.56 -34.24 -66.80
C GLU A 246 20.31 -34.68 -66.03
N VAL A 247 19.65 -35.75 -66.48
CA VAL A 247 18.48 -36.32 -65.76
C VAL A 247 18.89 -36.83 -64.39
N ALA A 248 20.01 -37.55 -64.28
CA ALA A 248 20.51 -38.02 -62.99
C ALA A 248 20.83 -36.85 -62.03
N LEU A 249 21.46 -35.77 -62.54
CA LEU A 249 21.73 -34.57 -61.75
C LEU A 249 20.43 -33.87 -61.31
N LYS A 250 19.45 -33.73 -62.21
CA LYS A 250 18.14 -33.14 -61.86
C LYS A 250 17.42 -33.94 -60.79
N GLN A 251 17.42 -35.27 -60.89
CA GLN A 251 16.85 -36.15 -59.86
C GLN A 251 17.55 -35.99 -58.51
N GLN A 252 18.90 -35.93 -58.48
CA GLN A 252 19.64 -35.69 -57.24
C GLN A 252 19.31 -34.32 -56.63
N LEU A 253 19.18 -33.29 -57.46
CA LEU A 253 18.74 -31.97 -57.01
C LEU A 253 17.34 -32.05 -56.42
N GLU A 254 16.37 -32.59 -57.13
CA GLU A 254 14.98 -32.75 -56.67
C GLU A 254 14.90 -33.48 -55.32
N LEU A 255 15.65 -34.57 -55.15
CA LEU A 255 15.76 -35.27 -53.86
C LEU A 255 16.34 -34.36 -52.77
N GLY A 256 17.38 -33.58 -53.08
CA GLY A 256 17.96 -32.61 -52.15
C GLY A 256 16.98 -31.49 -51.77
N TRP A 257 16.21 -30.96 -52.73
CA TRP A 257 15.16 -29.97 -52.49
C TRP A 257 14.02 -30.55 -51.67
N ALA A 258 13.58 -31.77 -51.96
CA ALA A 258 12.55 -32.47 -51.18
C ALA A 258 13.01 -32.73 -49.74
N ALA A 259 14.26 -33.13 -49.53
CA ALA A 259 14.82 -33.33 -48.19
C ALA A 259 14.88 -32.01 -47.40
N ARG A 260 15.36 -30.92 -48.02
CA ARG A 260 15.36 -29.58 -47.40
C ARG A 260 13.94 -29.09 -47.11
N ALA A 261 13.01 -29.27 -48.03
CA ALA A 261 11.60 -28.93 -47.83
C ALA A 261 10.99 -29.73 -46.67
N GLY A 262 11.32 -31.02 -46.55
CA GLY A 262 10.91 -31.87 -45.42
C GLY A 262 11.46 -31.37 -44.08
N GLN A 263 12.74 -31.01 -44.03
CA GLN A 263 13.37 -30.43 -42.83
C GLN A 263 12.74 -29.09 -42.44
N GLN A 264 12.54 -28.19 -43.42
CA GLN A 264 11.87 -26.91 -43.20
C GLN A 264 10.43 -27.09 -42.71
N ALA A 265 9.67 -28.02 -43.30
CA ALA A 265 8.32 -28.35 -42.86
C ALA A 265 8.29 -28.91 -41.43
N ALA A 266 9.25 -29.74 -41.05
CA ALA A 266 9.38 -30.23 -39.67
C ALA A 266 9.72 -29.11 -38.69
N ALA A 267 10.66 -28.22 -39.05
CA ALA A 267 11.01 -27.06 -38.25
C ALA A 267 9.83 -26.09 -38.09
N LEU A 268 9.07 -25.86 -39.16
CA LEU A 268 7.84 -25.05 -39.11
C LEU A 268 6.78 -25.69 -38.20
N LYS A 269 6.56 -27.01 -38.30
CA LYS A 269 5.63 -27.72 -37.39
C LYS A 269 6.08 -27.62 -35.92
N GLN A 270 7.38 -27.74 -35.65
CA GLN A 270 7.91 -27.59 -34.30
C GLN A 270 7.74 -26.16 -33.79
N ALA A 271 8.00 -25.15 -34.62
CA ALA A 271 7.78 -23.74 -34.27
C ALA A 271 6.29 -23.44 -34.02
N GLN A 272 5.39 -23.97 -34.85
CA GLN A 272 3.94 -23.87 -34.66
C GLN A 272 3.49 -24.54 -33.37
N ALA A 273 4.01 -25.72 -33.03
CA ALA A 273 3.71 -26.39 -31.76
C ALA A 273 4.18 -25.55 -30.56
N LYS A 274 5.38 -24.97 -30.62
CA LYS A 274 5.88 -24.05 -29.58
C LYS A 274 5.00 -22.80 -29.46
N ALA A 275 4.63 -22.18 -30.58
CA ALA A 275 3.72 -21.04 -30.60
C ALA A 275 2.38 -21.39 -29.93
N ALA A 276 1.78 -22.53 -30.29
CA ALA A 276 0.54 -23.00 -29.68
C ALA A 276 0.67 -23.22 -28.16
N THR A 277 1.79 -23.80 -27.69
CA THR A 277 2.01 -23.97 -26.23
C THR A 277 2.18 -22.64 -25.50
N LEU A 278 2.85 -21.66 -26.12
CA LEU A 278 3.01 -20.32 -25.56
C LEU A 278 1.68 -19.55 -25.57
N GLU A 279 0.87 -19.70 -26.61
CA GLU A 279 -0.48 -19.13 -26.66
C GLU A 279 -1.37 -19.72 -25.56
N GLN A 280 -1.32 -21.03 -25.35
CA GLN A 280 -2.05 -21.69 -24.27
C GLN A 280 -1.61 -21.21 -22.88
N SER A 281 -0.29 -21.08 -22.64
CA SER A 281 0.20 -20.58 -21.35
C SER A 281 -0.16 -19.11 -21.13
N LEU A 282 -0.10 -18.27 -22.17
CA LEU A 282 -0.56 -16.89 -22.11
C LEU A 282 -2.07 -16.81 -21.83
N GLN A 283 -2.89 -17.63 -22.50
CA GLN A 283 -4.33 -17.69 -22.23
C GLN A 283 -4.63 -18.12 -20.79
N GLN A 284 -3.88 -19.08 -20.24
CA GLN A 284 -4.00 -19.49 -18.84
C GLN A 284 -3.70 -18.32 -17.91
N VAL A 285 -2.53 -17.66 -18.09
CA VAL A 285 -2.12 -16.50 -17.29
C VAL A 285 -3.13 -15.36 -17.39
N LEU A 286 -3.65 -15.05 -18.57
CA LEU A 286 -4.70 -14.06 -18.75
C LEU A 286 -6.00 -14.44 -18.02
N SER A 287 -6.38 -15.73 -18.04
CA SER A 287 -7.56 -16.23 -17.34
C SER A 287 -7.39 -16.14 -15.82
N ASP A 288 -6.18 -16.40 -15.31
CA ASP A 288 -5.87 -16.31 -13.89
C ASP A 288 -5.85 -14.86 -13.43
N PHE A 289 -5.24 -13.95 -14.20
CA PHE A 289 -5.35 -12.51 -13.94
C PHE A 289 -6.78 -12.00 -13.96
N ALA A 290 -7.63 -12.49 -14.87
CA ALA A 290 -9.04 -12.11 -14.89
C ALA A 290 -9.78 -12.59 -13.62
N ARG A 291 -9.50 -13.82 -13.15
CA ARG A 291 -10.04 -14.37 -11.90
C ARG A 291 -9.56 -13.58 -10.68
N GLU A 292 -8.27 -13.27 -10.61
CA GLU A 292 -7.70 -12.48 -9.53
C GLU A 292 -8.29 -11.08 -9.48
N ARG A 293 -8.40 -10.41 -10.63
CA ARG A 293 -9.06 -9.09 -10.73
C ARG A 293 -10.51 -9.16 -10.28
N ALA A 294 -11.27 -10.17 -10.72
CA ALA A 294 -12.65 -10.37 -10.27
C ALA A 294 -12.73 -10.61 -8.76
N GLY A 295 -11.81 -11.41 -8.20
CA GLY A 295 -11.70 -11.66 -6.76
C GLY A 295 -11.37 -10.40 -5.95
N VAL A 296 -10.44 -9.57 -6.41
CA VAL A 296 -10.09 -8.29 -5.77
C VAL A 296 -11.29 -7.34 -5.80
N VAL A 297 -11.96 -7.21 -6.95
CA VAL A 297 -13.16 -6.37 -7.08
C VAL A 297 -14.28 -6.85 -6.16
N ALA A 298 -14.54 -8.16 -6.10
CA ALA A 298 -15.56 -8.72 -5.22
C ALA A 298 -15.25 -8.47 -3.73
N ARG A 299 -13.99 -8.63 -3.30
CA ARG A 299 -13.57 -8.33 -1.92
C ARG A 299 -13.71 -6.85 -1.59
N ALA A 300 -13.29 -5.97 -2.50
CA ALA A 300 -13.43 -4.53 -2.32
C ALA A 300 -14.90 -4.12 -2.23
N GLN A 301 -15.76 -4.67 -3.10
CA GLN A 301 -17.22 -4.45 -3.03
C GLN A 301 -17.80 -4.94 -1.70
N ALA A 302 -17.41 -6.13 -1.23
CA ALA A 302 -17.87 -6.66 0.07
C ALA A 302 -17.41 -5.79 1.26
N GLN A 303 -16.20 -5.22 1.21
CA GLN A 303 -15.72 -4.28 2.23
C GLN A 303 -16.51 -2.97 2.21
N VAL A 304 -16.81 -2.43 1.02
CA VAL A 304 -17.59 -1.21 0.87
C VAL A 304 -19.02 -1.41 1.37
N THR A 305 -19.65 -2.56 1.08
CA THR A 305 -21.00 -2.85 1.58
C THR A 305 -21.02 -3.08 3.10
N ALA A 306 -20.02 -3.78 3.65
CA ALA A 306 -19.88 -3.96 5.10
C ALA A 306 -19.70 -2.61 5.82
N ALA A 307 -18.76 -1.79 5.35
CA ALA A 307 -18.53 -0.45 5.90
C ALA A 307 -19.78 0.45 5.75
N GLY A 308 -20.49 0.35 4.63
CA GLY A 308 -21.77 1.04 4.44
C GLY A 308 -22.82 0.64 5.48
N GLY A 309 -22.92 -0.66 5.79
CA GLY A 309 -23.79 -1.18 6.85
C GLY A 309 -23.43 -0.66 8.24
N GLU A 310 -22.14 -0.59 8.56
CA GLU A 310 -21.66 -0.02 9.83
C GLU A 310 -21.97 1.46 9.95
N VAL A 311 -21.73 2.24 8.88
CA VAL A 311 -22.07 3.67 8.83
C VAL A 311 -23.57 3.88 9.07
N ASP A 312 -24.43 3.07 8.46
CA ASP A 312 -25.87 3.17 8.66
C ASP A 312 -26.31 2.75 10.07
N ALA A 313 -25.69 1.73 10.66
CA ALA A 313 -25.93 1.33 12.04
C ALA A 313 -25.53 2.46 13.02
N LEU A 314 -24.35 3.05 12.84
CA LEU A 314 -23.86 4.18 13.65
C LEU A 314 -24.76 5.42 13.50
N ARG A 315 -25.21 5.73 12.27
CA ARG A 315 -26.18 6.82 12.03
C ARG A 315 -27.51 6.57 12.77
N ARG A 316 -28.03 5.34 12.79
CA ARG A 316 -29.24 4.98 13.55
C ARG A 316 -29.02 5.14 15.06
N LEU A 317 -27.88 4.66 15.58
CA LEU A 317 -27.51 4.81 16.98
C LEU A 317 -27.45 6.29 17.39
N LEU A 318 -26.77 7.12 16.60
CA LEU A 318 -26.69 8.56 16.84
C LEU A 318 -28.07 9.23 16.87
N ARG A 319 -28.99 8.84 15.97
CA ARG A 319 -30.37 9.35 15.98
C ARG A 319 -31.12 8.94 17.25
N LEU A 320 -30.97 7.70 17.72
CA LEU A 320 -31.59 7.22 18.96
C LEU A 320 -31.02 7.96 20.17
N LYS A 321 -29.69 8.08 20.27
CA LYS A 321 -29.03 8.85 21.34
C LYS A 321 -29.42 10.32 21.32
N GLY A 322 -29.55 10.92 20.13
CA GLY A 322 -30.07 12.29 19.98
C GLY A 322 -31.48 12.46 20.53
N ARG A 323 -32.39 11.49 20.31
CA ARG A 323 -33.75 11.50 20.87
C ARG A 323 -33.74 11.31 22.38
N GLU A 324 -32.94 10.39 22.91
CA GLU A 324 -32.77 10.19 24.35
C GLU A 324 -32.26 11.47 25.03
N LEU A 325 -31.26 12.15 24.46
CA LEU A 325 -30.77 13.43 24.97
C LEU A 325 -31.84 14.53 24.95
N GLN A 326 -32.68 14.59 23.92
CA GLN A 326 -33.81 15.51 23.87
C GLN A 326 -34.85 15.21 24.95
N GLN A 327 -35.16 13.93 25.19
CA GLN A 327 -36.06 13.51 26.27
C GLN A 327 -35.49 13.88 27.64
N LEU A 328 -34.21 13.60 27.89
CA LEU A 328 -33.52 13.98 29.13
C LEU A 328 -33.55 15.50 29.35
N ARG A 329 -33.33 16.31 28.30
CA ARG A 329 -33.46 17.78 28.39
C ARG A 329 -34.88 18.20 28.76
N ARG A 330 -35.92 17.61 28.15
CA ARG A 330 -37.32 17.91 28.47
C ARG A 330 -37.69 17.53 29.90
N LEU A 331 -37.28 16.34 30.35
CA LEU A 331 -37.49 15.89 31.73
C LEU A 331 -36.77 16.78 32.73
N ALA A 332 -35.51 17.14 32.47
CA ALA A 332 -34.77 18.07 33.30
C ALA A 332 -35.46 19.43 33.39
N GLN A 333 -35.97 19.96 32.26
CA GLN A 333 -36.75 21.19 32.25
C GLN A 333 -38.06 21.08 33.05
N GLN A 334 -38.78 19.96 32.96
CA GLN A 334 -39.98 19.72 33.76
C GLN A 334 -39.67 19.66 35.26
N VAL A 335 -38.59 18.99 35.66
CA VAL A 335 -38.15 18.94 37.07
C VAL A 335 -37.82 20.34 37.58
N LEU A 336 -37.16 21.18 36.76
CA LEU A 336 -36.91 22.57 37.12
C LEU A 336 -38.20 23.38 37.27
N LEU A 337 -39.15 23.25 36.35
CA LEU A 337 -40.45 23.91 36.44
C LEU A 337 -41.22 23.47 37.69
N GLN A 338 -41.32 22.16 37.94
CA GLN A 338 -41.94 21.61 39.15
C GLN A 338 -41.26 22.12 40.42
N ARG A 339 -39.92 22.20 40.43
CA ARG A 339 -39.18 22.79 41.55
C ARG A 339 -39.53 24.26 41.73
N THR A 340 -39.55 25.06 40.66
CA THR A 340 -39.93 26.48 40.74
C THR A 340 -41.37 26.66 41.23
N GLU A 341 -42.31 25.80 40.81
CA GLU A 341 -43.69 25.81 41.30
C GLU A 341 -43.77 25.52 42.80
N VAL A 342 -43.01 24.53 43.28
CA VAL A 342 -42.90 24.22 44.71
C VAL A 342 -42.26 25.38 45.49
N GLU A 343 -41.20 25.98 44.97
CA GLU A 343 -40.55 27.15 45.58
C GLU A 343 -41.53 28.34 45.68
N ILE A 344 -42.29 28.63 44.62
CA ILE A 344 -43.34 29.66 44.61
C ILE A 344 -44.44 29.33 45.63
N PHE A 345 -44.86 28.07 45.72
CA PHE A 345 -45.86 27.63 46.71
C PHE A 345 -45.37 27.79 48.15
N LEU A 346 -44.12 27.42 48.43
CA LEU A 346 -43.53 27.59 49.76
C LEU A 346 -43.40 29.07 50.11
N LEU A 347 -42.93 29.91 49.19
CA LEU A 347 -42.81 31.35 49.39
C LEU A 347 -44.18 32.01 49.62
N SER A 348 -45.18 31.69 48.81
CA SER A 348 -46.55 32.20 48.98
C SER A 348 -47.19 31.72 50.28
N SER A 349 -46.98 30.47 50.66
CA SER A 349 -47.46 29.94 51.95
C SER A 349 -46.80 30.63 53.14
N LEU A 350 -45.48 30.85 53.08
CA LEU A 350 -44.75 31.61 54.11
C LEU A 350 -45.21 33.07 54.18
N HIS A 351 -45.41 33.72 53.03
CA HIS A 351 -45.93 35.08 52.98
C HIS A 351 -47.34 35.16 53.59
N GLN A 352 -48.21 34.19 53.27
CA GLN A 352 -49.55 34.13 53.83
C GLN A 352 -49.55 33.83 55.35
N VAL A 353 -48.64 32.98 55.85
CA VAL A 353 -48.44 32.78 57.30
C VAL A 353 -47.93 34.05 57.99
N ARG A 354 -47.04 34.81 57.34
CA ARG A 354 -46.62 36.12 57.86
C ARG A 354 -47.78 37.09 57.95
N LEU A 355 -48.59 37.20 56.89
CA LEU A 355 -49.80 38.03 56.90
C LEU A 355 -50.82 37.55 57.94
N SER A 356 -51.01 36.24 58.12
CA SER A 356 -51.92 35.74 59.16
C SER A 356 -51.39 36.01 60.57
N LEU A 357 -50.08 35.93 60.81
CA LEU A 357 -49.45 36.32 62.08
C LEU A 357 -49.52 37.84 62.31
N GLU A 358 -49.39 38.65 61.26
CA GLU A 358 -49.58 40.10 61.32
C GLU A 358 -51.05 40.46 61.62
N CYS A 359 -52.00 39.79 60.98
CA CYS A 359 -53.42 39.90 61.27
C CYS A 359 -53.78 39.39 62.68
N GLU A 360 -53.21 38.29 63.16
CA GLU A 360 -53.40 37.80 64.55
C GLU A 360 -52.78 38.75 65.58
N ARG A 361 -51.63 39.36 65.27
CA ARG A 361 -51.04 40.44 66.08
C ARG A 361 -51.92 41.70 66.08
N ALA A 362 -52.60 42.00 64.97
CA ALA A 362 -53.59 43.07 64.89
C ALA A 362 -54.91 42.73 65.61
N HIS A 363 -55.37 41.47 65.57
CA HIS A 363 -56.57 40.99 66.27
C HIS A 363 -56.34 40.71 67.77
N GLY A 364 -55.08 40.69 68.23
CA GLY A 364 -54.69 40.69 69.64
C GLY A 364 -54.75 42.08 70.32
N ALA A 365 -55.11 43.14 69.60
CA ALA A 365 -55.30 44.48 70.13
C ALA A 365 -56.77 44.91 70.02
N ILE A 366 -57.54 44.70 71.09
CA ILE A 366 -58.89 45.24 71.27
C ILE A 366 -58.77 46.65 71.87
N PRO A 367 -59.24 47.73 71.21
CA PRO A 367 -59.49 49.00 71.87
C PRO A 367 -60.99 49.15 72.18
N THR A 368 -61.27 49.33 73.45
CA THR A 368 -62.58 49.69 73.99
C THR A 368 -62.91 51.15 73.72
N SER A 369 -64.05 51.33 73.05
CA SER A 369 -65.01 52.44 73.16
C SER A 369 -64.60 53.87 72.83
N SER A 370 -65.53 54.49 72.09
CA SER A 370 -66.08 55.83 72.31
C SER A 370 -65.72 56.91 71.29
N SER A 371 -66.77 57.28 70.54
CA SER A 371 -67.25 58.66 70.36
C SER A 371 -66.83 59.44 69.12
N ALA A 372 -67.88 59.81 68.38
CA ALA A 372 -68.14 61.10 67.73
C ALA A 372 -67.22 61.47 66.55
N ALA A 373 -67.74 61.47 65.33
CA ALA A 373 -68.70 62.43 64.75
C ALA A 373 -67.98 63.45 63.88
N ALA A 374 -68.63 63.72 62.76
CA ALA A 374 -68.58 64.97 62.01
C ALA A 374 -67.31 65.26 61.19
N ALA A 375 -67.52 65.11 59.88
CA ALA A 375 -67.60 66.24 58.96
C ALA A 375 -66.35 66.60 58.14
N THR A 376 -66.70 66.85 56.87
CA THR A 376 -66.23 67.93 55.99
C THR A 376 -64.96 67.76 55.16
N ALA A 377 -65.16 68.13 53.89
CA ALA A 377 -64.23 68.66 52.90
C ALA A 377 -63.17 67.66 52.38
N GLY A 378 -63.04 67.44 51.08
CA GLY A 378 -63.23 68.34 49.95
C GLY A 378 -61.94 68.29 49.14
N ASP A 379 -62.10 68.23 47.81
CA ASP A 379 -61.12 68.63 46.78
C ASP A 379 -59.80 67.82 46.72
N ASP A 380 -59.13 67.60 45.60
CA ASP A 380 -59.35 68.01 44.22
C ASP A 380 -58.45 67.15 43.31
N ALA A 381 -58.76 67.23 42.02
CA ALA A 381 -57.83 67.21 40.89
C ALA A 381 -56.97 65.97 40.58
N GLY A 382 -57.25 65.38 39.41
CA GLY A 382 -56.31 64.56 38.62
C GLY A 382 -55.17 65.40 38.02
N PRO A 383 -54.85 65.33 36.71
CA PRO A 383 -55.28 64.38 35.67
C PRO A 383 -54.13 63.97 34.70
N ASN A 384 -54.48 63.26 33.61
CA ASN A 384 -53.95 63.41 32.23
C ASN A 384 -52.44 63.21 31.97
N SER A 385 -51.95 62.70 30.84
CA SER A 385 -52.47 62.43 29.50
C SER A 385 -51.31 61.89 28.65
N SER A 386 -51.65 61.42 27.45
CA SER A 386 -50.84 61.55 26.21
C SER A 386 -49.88 60.41 25.85
N ALA A 387 -50.32 59.70 24.80
CA ALA A 387 -49.60 59.17 23.63
C ALA A 387 -48.35 60.01 23.20
N PRO A 388 -47.42 59.57 22.29
CA PRO A 388 -47.74 59.02 20.96
C PRO A 388 -46.70 58.06 20.30
N ASP A 389 -46.97 57.72 19.04
CA ASP A 389 -46.09 57.38 17.88
C ASP A 389 -44.94 56.36 18.04
N GLY A 390 -44.67 55.41 17.14
CA GLY A 390 -45.13 55.13 15.78
C GLY A 390 -44.02 54.32 15.06
N ILE A 391 -44.38 53.62 13.96
CA ILE A 391 -43.56 53.42 12.73
C ILE A 391 -42.40 52.37 12.85
N ASP A 392 -42.14 51.37 11.99
CA ASP A 392 -42.60 50.99 10.65
C ASP A 392 -42.10 49.57 10.26
N THR A 393 -42.77 48.98 9.24
CA THR A 393 -42.24 48.09 8.16
C THR A 393 -41.66 46.70 8.52
N ASP A 394 -41.89 45.58 7.82
CA ASP A 394 -42.36 45.29 6.46
C ASP A 394 -42.98 43.87 6.38
N ALA A 395 -44.15 43.77 5.73
CA ALA A 395 -44.45 43.01 4.50
C ALA A 395 -44.03 41.50 4.34
N PRO A 396 -44.50 40.78 3.29
CA PRO A 396 -45.38 39.61 3.46
C PRO A 396 -44.90 38.36 2.70
N GLY A 397 -45.71 37.28 2.67
CA GLY A 397 -45.69 36.35 1.52
C GLY A 397 -45.43 34.88 1.83
N SER A 398 -46.52 34.17 2.13
CA SER A 398 -46.71 32.78 1.73
C SER A 398 -47.24 32.79 0.29
N TRP A 399 -46.76 31.90 -0.58
CA TRP A 399 -47.56 31.04 -1.49
C TRP A 399 -46.60 29.94 -1.98
N GLN A 400 -46.87 28.67 -1.65
CA GLN A 400 -47.42 27.67 -2.59
C GLN A 400 -46.48 27.39 -3.78
N GLN A 401 -46.10 26.17 -4.14
CA GLN A 401 -46.85 24.91 -4.26
C GLN A 401 -45.79 23.91 -4.82
N GLN A 402 -45.66 22.64 -4.46
CA GLN A 402 -46.43 21.51 -5.00
C GLN A 402 -45.93 20.18 -4.39
N THR A 403 -46.89 19.32 -4.07
CA THR A 403 -46.86 17.89 -3.71
C THR A 403 -46.85 16.99 -4.99
N PRO A 404 -47.03 15.64 -4.94
CA PRO A 404 -46.44 14.48 -4.23
C PRO A 404 -46.04 13.39 -5.30
N PRO A 405 -46.21 12.04 -5.20
CA PRO A 405 -46.26 11.06 -4.09
C PRO A 405 -45.30 9.85 -4.29
N THR A 406 -45.07 9.04 -3.25
CA THR A 406 -45.25 7.57 -3.33
C THR A 406 -45.16 6.90 -1.95
N ALA A 407 -46.31 6.34 -1.56
CA ALA A 407 -46.50 5.08 -0.87
C ALA A 407 -45.40 4.56 0.08
N ALA A 408 -45.62 4.74 1.38
CA ALA A 408 -45.70 3.62 2.33
C ALA A 408 -46.21 4.17 3.67
N ALA A 409 -47.53 4.36 3.72
CA ALA A 409 -48.25 4.47 4.96
C ALA A 409 -48.31 3.11 5.67
N ALA A 410 -48.54 3.20 6.98
CA ALA A 410 -49.07 2.16 7.86
C ALA A 410 -48.08 1.17 8.47
N ALA A 411 -47.36 1.62 9.50
CA ALA A 411 -47.29 0.88 10.76
C ALA A 411 -46.85 1.82 11.90
N ALA A 412 -47.40 1.56 13.10
CA ALA A 412 -47.12 2.22 14.38
C ALA A 412 -47.85 3.56 14.65
N ALA A 413 -49.19 3.51 14.54
CA ALA A 413 -50.03 4.22 15.48
C ALA A 413 -50.17 3.38 16.78
N ALA A 414 -50.31 4.09 17.90
CA ALA A 414 -50.63 3.62 19.25
C ALA A 414 -49.48 2.99 20.07
N ILE A 415 -48.94 3.77 21.02
CA ILE A 415 -48.99 3.48 22.46
C ILE A 415 -48.91 4.83 23.21
N GLY A 416 -49.96 5.13 23.99
CA GLY A 416 -49.78 5.69 25.32
C GLY A 416 -49.87 7.21 25.53
N THR A 417 -50.92 7.85 25.04
CA THR A 417 -51.34 9.18 25.52
C THR A 417 -52.26 9.02 26.75
N VAL A 418 -51.71 9.30 27.95
CA VAL A 418 -52.31 10.02 29.12
C VAL A 418 -53.50 9.32 29.86
N PRO A 419 -53.51 9.30 31.21
CA PRO A 419 -54.21 10.38 31.91
C PRO A 419 -53.35 11.02 33.00
N SER A 420 -53.11 12.32 32.83
CA SER A 420 -52.71 13.20 33.90
C SER A 420 -53.93 13.30 34.80
N ALA A 421 -53.86 12.64 35.95
CA ALA A 421 -54.76 12.96 37.06
C ALA A 421 -54.69 14.48 37.29
N GLY A 422 -55.86 15.10 37.48
CA GLY A 422 -56.10 16.53 37.33
C GLY A 422 -54.99 17.41 37.92
N ALA A 423 -54.53 18.36 37.09
CA ALA A 423 -53.80 19.52 37.55
C ALA A 423 -54.74 20.33 38.47
N LEU A 424 -54.69 20.02 39.76
CA LEU A 424 -55.14 20.94 40.80
C LEU A 424 -54.10 22.05 40.85
N ASP A 425 -54.48 23.25 40.42
CA ASP A 425 -53.61 24.42 40.46
C ASP A 425 -53.29 24.70 41.94
N ILE A 426 -52.00 24.56 42.30
CA ILE A 426 -51.52 24.63 43.69
C ILE A 426 -51.87 25.98 44.36
N LYS A 427 -52.17 26.99 43.53
CA LYS A 427 -52.59 28.34 43.95
C LYS A 427 -53.99 28.38 44.57
N ASP A 428 -54.86 27.41 44.29
CA ASP A 428 -56.30 27.46 44.66
C ASP A 428 -56.66 26.67 45.92
N LEU A 429 -55.66 26.17 46.66
CA LEU A 429 -55.88 25.36 47.87
C LEU A 429 -56.32 26.21 49.08
N SER A 430 -57.32 25.72 49.83
CA SER A 430 -57.79 26.33 51.08
C SER A 430 -56.71 26.27 52.18
N TRP A 431 -56.79 27.14 53.20
CA TRP A 431 -55.77 27.25 54.27
C TRP A 431 -55.46 25.90 54.97
N GLN A 432 -56.49 25.09 55.23
CA GLN A 432 -56.33 23.78 55.87
C GLN A 432 -55.63 22.76 54.96
N ASP A 433 -55.89 22.83 53.65
CA ASP A 433 -55.27 21.94 52.68
C ASP A 433 -53.80 22.31 52.43
N ARG A 434 -53.47 23.61 52.45
CA ARG A 434 -52.07 24.06 52.36
C ARG A 434 -51.23 23.60 53.54
N GLU A 435 -51.76 23.63 54.77
CA GLU A 435 -51.03 23.14 55.96
C GLU A 435 -50.78 21.63 55.89
N ARG A 436 -51.77 20.84 55.45
CA ARG A 436 -51.61 19.39 55.23
C ARG A 436 -50.56 19.09 54.17
N VAL A 437 -50.58 19.83 53.06
CA VAL A 437 -49.58 19.70 51.98
C VAL A 437 -48.18 20.08 52.48
N LEU A 438 -48.03 21.14 53.27
CA LEU A 438 -46.75 21.52 53.87
C LEU A 438 -46.22 20.46 54.85
N ARG A 439 -47.06 19.93 55.75
CA ARG A 439 -46.65 18.86 56.67
C ARG A 439 -46.22 17.60 55.92
N LEU A 440 -46.94 17.22 54.86
CA LEU A 440 -46.58 16.11 53.97
C LEU A 440 -45.29 16.39 53.18
N LEU A 441 -45.09 17.61 52.66
CA LEU A 441 -43.86 18.01 51.96
C LEU A 441 -42.66 17.99 52.89
N PHE A 442 -42.76 18.57 54.09
CA PHE A 442 -41.68 18.53 55.08
C PHE A 442 -41.38 17.10 55.54
N ALA A 443 -42.39 16.27 55.79
CA ALA A 443 -42.18 14.85 56.10
C ALA A 443 -41.47 14.11 54.95
N LYS A 444 -41.83 14.40 53.69
CA LYS A 444 -41.26 13.77 52.50
C LYS A 444 -39.86 14.28 52.15
N VAL A 445 -39.58 15.57 52.35
CA VAL A 445 -38.24 16.17 52.19
C VAL A 445 -37.30 15.63 53.27
N ASN A 446 -37.75 15.55 54.52
CA ASN A 446 -36.96 14.98 55.61
C ASN A 446 -36.75 13.47 55.45
N GLY A 447 -37.74 12.73 54.90
CA GLY A 447 -37.60 11.32 54.55
C GLY A 447 -36.64 11.06 53.38
N LYS A 448 -36.68 11.88 52.33
CA LYS A 448 -35.76 11.77 51.18
C LYS A 448 -34.33 12.23 51.50
N ALA A 449 -34.16 13.18 52.41
CA ALA A 449 -32.84 13.56 52.92
C ALA A 449 -32.16 12.39 53.66
N ALA A 450 -32.94 11.57 54.39
CA ALA A 450 -32.46 10.35 55.03
C ALA A 450 -32.11 9.25 54.00
N GLU A 451 -32.90 9.07 52.93
CA GLU A 451 -32.58 8.13 51.83
C GLU A 451 -31.34 8.55 51.01
N GLN A 452 -31.15 9.84 50.76
CA GLN A 452 -29.97 10.35 50.05
C GLN A 452 -28.68 10.20 50.86
N GLN A 453 -28.73 10.33 52.19
CA GLN A 453 -27.60 10.01 53.07
C GLN A 453 -27.26 8.51 53.05
N LEU A 454 -28.24 7.64 52.80
CA LEU A 454 -28.05 6.19 52.71
C LEU A 454 -27.50 5.75 51.34
N LEU A 455 -27.85 6.46 50.25
CA LEU A 455 -27.27 6.25 48.90
C LEU A 455 -25.85 6.83 48.76
N LEU A 456 -25.50 7.89 49.50
CA LEU A 456 -24.13 8.45 49.47
C LEU A 456 -23.09 7.56 50.16
N LEU A 457 -23.52 6.63 51.02
CA LEU A 457 -22.67 5.70 51.78
C LEU A 457 -22.47 4.34 51.08
N GLY A 458 -23.06 4.14 49.91
CA GLY A 458 -23.03 2.86 49.21
C GLY A 458 -22.96 3.03 47.70
N GLN A 459 -21.82 3.50 47.17
CA GLN A 459 -21.31 3.16 45.83
C GLN A 459 -19.94 3.79 45.53
N HIS A 460 -18.87 3.01 45.76
CA HIS A 460 -17.75 2.90 44.82
C HIS A 460 -17.90 1.52 44.16
N PRO A 461 -17.71 1.40 42.83
CA PRO A 461 -16.36 1.21 42.33
C PRO A 461 -16.03 1.98 41.05
N LEU A 462 -14.81 2.51 41.01
CA LEU A 462 -14.03 2.63 39.79
C LEU A 462 -13.56 1.22 39.43
N ASP A 463 -14.03 0.67 38.31
CA ASP A 463 -13.27 -0.31 37.54
C ASP A 463 -13.25 0.17 36.09
N VAL A 464 -12.17 0.88 35.81
CA VAL A 464 -11.75 1.39 34.52
C VAL A 464 -11.11 0.23 33.77
N LEU A 465 -11.66 -0.09 32.60
CA LEU A 465 -10.95 -0.52 31.40
C LEU A 465 -9.77 -1.49 31.60
N ALA A 466 -10.08 -2.79 31.65
CA ALA A 466 -9.19 -3.82 31.15
C ALA A 466 -9.97 -4.77 30.24
N ALA A 467 -9.41 -5.07 29.07
CA ALA A 467 -9.88 -6.04 28.07
C ALA A 467 -11.01 -5.62 27.11
N ALA A 468 -10.74 -4.63 26.26
CA ALA A 468 -11.30 -4.58 24.89
C ALA A 468 -10.50 -3.60 24.02
N GLY A 469 -9.25 -3.96 23.72
CA GLY A 469 -8.35 -3.21 22.83
C GLY A 469 -7.47 -4.18 22.07
N SER A 470 -8.07 -4.98 21.19
CA SER A 470 -7.33 -5.75 20.18
C SER A 470 -7.86 -5.34 18.82
N GLY A 471 -7.12 -4.44 18.17
CA GLY A 471 -7.40 -4.00 16.81
C GLY A 471 -6.31 -3.07 16.29
N SER A 472 -5.60 -3.54 15.26
CA SER A 472 -4.69 -2.83 14.34
C SER A 472 -3.23 -2.70 14.81
N GLY A 473 -2.20 -3.06 14.04
CA GLY A 473 -2.16 -3.46 12.64
C GLY A 473 -0.74 -3.82 12.19
N ALA A 474 -0.68 -4.36 10.97
CA ALA A 474 0.46 -4.65 10.11
C ALA A 474 1.83 -4.03 10.43
N ALA A 475 2.87 -4.88 10.52
CA ALA A 475 4.10 -4.81 9.69
C ALA A 475 5.14 -5.84 10.16
N ALA A 476 5.23 -6.99 9.47
CA ALA A 476 6.47 -7.77 9.37
C ALA A 476 6.32 -8.80 8.24
N ALA A 477 6.65 -8.37 7.03
CA ALA A 477 7.14 -9.27 6.01
C ALA A 477 8.63 -9.51 6.29
N ALA A 478 9.04 -10.78 6.23
CA ALA A 478 10.36 -11.33 5.89
C ALA A 478 10.79 -12.45 6.86
N ALA A 479 10.46 -13.69 6.52
CA ALA A 479 11.36 -14.84 6.66
C ALA A 479 10.74 -16.11 6.06
N ALA A 480 11.44 -16.64 5.04
CA ALA A 480 11.59 -18.06 4.74
C ALA A 480 10.34 -18.91 4.43
N ALA A 481 9.92 -18.86 3.16
CA ALA A 481 9.31 -20.01 2.48
C ALA A 481 10.14 -20.32 1.21
N ALA A 482 11.29 -20.97 1.41
CA ALA A 482 12.03 -21.64 0.36
C ALA A 482 11.94 -23.15 0.62
N ALA A 483 10.99 -23.81 -0.02
CA ALA A 483 10.95 -25.26 -0.16
C ALA A 483 10.30 -25.58 -1.52
N ALA A 484 11.06 -25.32 -2.58
CA ALA A 484 10.80 -25.88 -3.90
C ALA A 484 11.22 -27.35 -3.90
N ALA A 485 10.39 -28.18 -4.51
CA ALA A 485 10.60 -29.59 -4.75
C ALA A 485 11.75 -29.85 -5.74
N ALA A 486 12.60 -30.86 -5.41
CA ALA A 486 13.22 -31.94 -6.22
C ALA A 486 13.72 -31.68 -7.68
N PRO A 487 14.42 -32.62 -8.36
CA PRO A 487 15.43 -33.62 -7.98
C PRO A 487 16.77 -33.40 -8.73
N VAL A 488 17.85 -34.07 -8.31
CA VAL A 488 19.05 -34.25 -9.16
C VAL A 488 19.30 -35.74 -9.35
N ALA A 489 19.18 -36.17 -10.60
CA ALA A 489 19.65 -37.43 -11.13
C ALA A 489 20.61 -37.11 -12.29
N SER A 490 21.83 -37.64 -12.22
CA SER A 490 22.75 -37.93 -13.33
C SER A 490 23.83 -38.83 -12.73
N THR A 491 23.96 -40.10 -13.14
CA THR A 491 24.86 -40.56 -14.22
C THR A 491 26.24 -39.94 -14.18
#